data_AF-A0A839WEA1-F1
#
_entry.id   AF-A0A839WEA1-F1
#
_cell.length_a   1.000
_cell.length_b   1.000
_cell.length_c   1.000
_cell.angle_alpha   90.00
_cell.angle_beta   90.00
_cell.angle_gamma   90.00
#
_symmetry.space_group_name_H-M   'P 1'
#
loop_
_entity.id
_entity.type
_entity.pdbx_description
1 polymer ?
#
loop_
_entity_poly.entity_id
_entity_poly.type
_entity_poly.pdbx_seq_one_letter_code
_entity_poly.pdbx_strand_id
1 'polypeptide(L)'
;MIDGKEETLISGRKCYSVTGKDKALRMFVDNLRTSNKFEDSDMRVIGGIDANGRMKIILAGHFVDEVSFQDFKKKFINPYKLKQEN
;
A
#
# COMPACT_ATOMS: atom_id res chain seq x y z
N MET A 1 -12.83 -0.65 3.39
CA MET A 1 -12.12 0.63 3.40
C MET A 1 -10.71 0.34 3.85
N ILE A 2 -9.73 0.89 3.14
CA ILE A 2 -8.31 0.84 3.54
C ILE A 2 -7.85 2.27 3.86
N ASP A 3 -6.89 2.40 4.77
CA ASP A 3 -6.22 3.65 5.07
C ASP A 3 -4.72 3.53 4.85
N GLY A 4 -4.08 4.65 4.50
CA GLY A 4 -2.70 4.68 4.05
C GLY A 4 -1.90 5.79 4.72
N LYS A 5 -0.70 5.46 5.19
CA LYS A 5 0.20 6.37 5.91
C LYS A 5 1.64 6.21 5.41
N GLU A 6 2.37 7.32 5.33
CA GLU A 6 3.83 7.30 5.13
C GLU A 6 4.51 6.99 6.45
N GLU A 7 5.42 6.02 6.46
CA GLU A 7 6.20 5.59 7.61
C GLU A 7 7.69 5.60 7.26
N THR A 8 8.52 5.53 8.30
CA THR A 8 9.97 5.40 8.16
C THR A 8 10.38 4.09 8.81
N LEU A 9 11.08 3.25 8.06
CA LEU A 9 11.66 2.01 8.59
C LEU A 9 12.80 2.35 9.57
N ILE A 10 13.18 1.40 10.42
CA ILE A 10 14.35 1.52 11.32
C ILE A 10 15.63 1.84 10.54
N SER A 11 15.70 1.45 9.26
CA SER A 11 16.79 1.78 8.33
C SER A 11 16.82 3.24 7.85
N GLY A 12 15.88 4.09 8.29
CA GLY A 12 15.72 5.48 7.85
C GLY A 12 15.04 5.63 6.47
N ARG A 13 14.73 4.52 5.79
CA ARG A 13 14.06 4.55 4.48
C ARG A 13 12.56 4.81 4.63
N LYS A 14 12.02 5.61 3.73
CA LYS A 14 10.57 5.84 3.60
C LYS A 14 9.86 4.57 3.13
N CYS A 15 8.69 4.32 3.68
CA CYS A 15 7.80 3.25 3.27
C CYS A 15 6.35 3.69 3.39
N TYR A 16 5.44 2.89 2.84
CA TYR A 16 4.01 3.17 2.88
C TYR A 16 3.29 2.05 3.61
N SER A 17 2.62 2.37 4.71
CA SER A 17 1.77 1.42 5.42
C SER A 17 0.31 1.56 4.97
N VAL A 18 -0.34 0.43 4.77
CA VAL A 18 -1.75 0.32 4.40
C VAL A 18 -2.43 -0.60 5.40
N THR A 19 -3.54 -0.16 5.99
CA THR A 19 -4.32 -0.90 6.99
C THR A 19 -5.77 -0.97 6.57
N GLY A 20 -6.48 -2.02 6.95
CA GLY A 20 -7.87 -2.21 6.55
C GLY A 20 -8.41 -3.59 6.93
N LYS A 21 -9.65 -3.88 6.49
CA LYS A 21 -10.25 -5.22 6.61
C LYS A 21 -9.57 -6.19 5.64
N ASP A 22 -9.41 -7.46 6.05
CA ASP A 22 -8.69 -8.50 5.29
C ASP A 22 -9.10 -8.57 3.80
N LYS A 23 -10.41 -8.66 3.52
CA LYS A 23 -10.93 -8.70 2.13
C LYS A 23 -10.52 -7.48 1.30
N ALA A 24 -10.54 -6.28 1.89
CA ALA A 24 -10.19 -5.05 1.17
C ALA A 24 -8.68 -4.97 0.91
N LEU A 25 -7.86 -5.48 1.83
CA LEU A 25 -6.41 -5.53 1.67
C LEU A 25 -5.98 -6.60 0.67
N ARG A 26 -6.62 -7.77 0.63
CA ARG A 26 -6.39 -8.77 -0.42
C ARG A 26 -6.67 -8.20 -1.80
N MET A 27 -7.85 -7.60 -1.99
CA MET A 27 -8.20 -6.94 -3.26
C MET A 27 -7.20 -5.82 -3.63
N PHE A 28 -6.71 -5.08 -2.65
CA PHE A 28 -5.69 -4.05 -2.85
C PHE A 28 -4.37 -4.64 -3.34
N VAL A 29 -3.88 -5.73 -2.72
CA VAL A 29 -2.65 -6.42 -3.13
C VAL A 29 -2.79 -7.04 -4.51
N ASP A 30 -3.92 -7.69 -4.80
CA ASP A 30 -4.17 -8.32 -6.09
C ASP A 30 -4.11 -7.27 -7.21
N ASN A 31 -4.77 -6.14 -7.02
CA ASN A 31 -4.76 -5.05 -7.99
C ASN A 31 -3.42 -4.31 -8.08
N LEU A 32 -2.63 -4.26 -6.99
CA LEU A 32 -1.25 -3.78 -7.03
C LEU A 32 -0.42 -4.67 -7.95
N ARG A 33 -0.53 -6.00 -7.79
CA ARG A 33 0.21 -6.98 -8.61
C ARG A 33 -0.18 -6.94 -10.08
N THR A 34 -1.45 -6.64 -10.40
CA THR A 34 -1.89 -6.47 -11.79
C THR A 34 -1.52 -5.10 -12.40
N SER A 35 -0.90 -4.20 -11.63
CA SER A 35 -0.46 -2.91 -12.15
C SER A 35 0.94 -3.06 -12.75
N ASN A 36 1.10 -2.87 -14.06
CA ASN A 36 2.41 -2.89 -14.73
C ASN A 36 3.45 -1.97 -14.05
N LYS A 37 2.99 -0.86 -13.44
CA LYS A 37 3.86 0.08 -12.70
C LYS A 37 4.42 -0.49 -11.39
N PHE A 38 3.83 -1.55 -10.87
CA PHE A 38 4.32 -2.27 -9.71
C PHE A 38 5.34 -3.34 -10.13
N GLU A 39 5.12 -4.00 -11.28
CA GLU A 39 6.08 -4.95 -11.85
C GLU A 39 7.41 -4.27 -12.23
N ASP A 40 7.33 -3.06 -12.78
CA ASP A 40 8.50 -2.21 -13.08
C ASP A 40 8.96 -1.42 -11.83
N SER A 41 8.76 -1.93 -10.62
CA SER A 41 9.22 -1.29 -9.38
C SER A 41 10.06 -2.22 -8.51
N ASP A 42 11.04 -1.66 -7.80
CA ASP A 42 11.78 -2.38 -6.75
C ASP A 42 10.98 -2.48 -5.44
N MET A 43 9.65 -2.38 -5.53
CA MET A 43 8.76 -2.29 -4.38
C MET A 43 8.34 -3.68 -3.91
N ARG A 44 8.52 -3.92 -2.60
CA ARG A 44 8.14 -5.17 -1.93
C ARG A 44 6.89 -4.96 -1.10
N VAL A 45 5.99 -5.94 -1.15
CA VAL A 45 4.81 -6.02 -0.28
C VAL A 45 5.13 -6.90 0.93
N ILE A 46 5.07 -6.34 2.13
CA ILE A 46 5.28 -7.04 3.40
C ILE A 46 3.95 -7.01 4.15
N GLY A 47 3.26 -8.15 4.21
CA GLY A 47 2.01 -8.30 4.97
C GLY A 47 2.24 -8.85 6.38
N GLY A 48 1.46 -8.40 7.34
CA GLY A 48 1.45 -8.93 8.70
C GLY A 48 0.16 -8.61 9.44
N ILE A 49 -0.09 -9.28 10.56
CA ILE A 49 -1.19 -8.96 11.47
C ILE A 49 -0.61 -8.11 12.61
N ASP A 50 -1.21 -6.95 12.87
CA ASP A 50 -0.81 -6.08 13.98
C ASP A 50 -1.28 -6.63 15.34
N ALA A 51 -0.80 -6.04 16.43
CA ALA A 51 -1.18 -6.46 17.78
C ALA A 51 -2.69 -6.35 18.07
N ASN A 52 -3.45 -5.63 17.23
CA ASN A 52 -4.90 -5.48 17.36
C ASN A 52 -5.67 -6.44 16.44
N GLY A 53 -5.00 -7.43 15.84
CA GLY A 53 -5.62 -8.41 14.95
C GLY A 53 -5.98 -7.85 13.57
N ARG A 54 -5.50 -6.66 13.20
CA ARG A 54 -5.76 -6.06 11.88
C ARG A 54 -4.63 -6.40 10.94
N MET A 55 -4.97 -6.71 9.69
CA MET A 55 -3.94 -6.88 8.67
C MET A 55 -3.33 -5.50 8.33
N LYS A 56 -2.01 -5.42 8.42
CA LYS A 56 -1.18 -4.28 8.02
C LYS A 56 -0.28 -4.74 6.87
N ILE A 57 -0.22 -3.91 5.84
CA ILE A 57 0.65 -4.13 4.70
C ILE A 57 1.65 -2.98 4.66
N ILE A 58 2.92 -3.28 4.52
CA ILE A 58 3.99 -2.31 4.32
C ILE A 58 4.52 -2.49 2.91
N LEU A 59 4.56 -1.39 2.16
CA LEU A 59 5.20 -1.30 0.86
C LEU A 59 6.57 -0.66 1.08
N ALA A 60 7.63 -1.43 0.83
CA ALA A 60 9.01 -1.03 1.07
C ALA A 60 9.83 -1.18 -0.21
N GLY A 61 10.53 -0.12 -0.61
CA GLY A 61 11.32 -0.08 -1.83
C GLY A 61 11.19 1.26 -2.52
N HIS A 62 11.57 1.31 -3.79
CA HIS A 62 11.49 2.51 -4.62
C HIS A 62 10.69 2.20 -5.89
N PHE A 63 9.84 3.13 -6.30
CA PHE A 63 9.38 3.15 -7.68
C PHE A 63 10.56 3.51 -8.58
N VAL A 64 10.64 2.91 -9.77
CA VAL A 64 11.75 3.16 -10.72
C VAL A 64 11.73 4.61 -11.23
N ASP A 65 10.53 5.18 -11.37
CA ASP A 65 10.34 6.63 -11.44
C ASP A 65 10.08 7.15 -10.01
N GLU A 66 10.66 8.27 -9.59
CA GLU A 66 10.44 8.87 -8.25
C GLU A 66 8.96 9.29 -8.03
N VAL A 67 8.07 8.32 -7.80
CA VAL A 67 6.65 8.55 -7.53
C VAL A 67 6.52 9.03 -6.09
N SER A 68 6.02 10.25 -5.91
CA SER A 68 5.76 10.80 -4.59
C SER A 68 4.69 9.98 -3.84
N PHE A 69 4.69 10.04 -2.50
CA PHE A 69 3.65 9.39 -1.71
C PHE A 69 2.23 9.86 -2.08
N GLN A 70 2.09 11.13 -2.46
CA GLN A 70 0.79 11.69 -2.85
C GLN A 70 0.27 11.05 -4.14
N ASP A 71 1.16 10.82 -5.10
CA ASP A 71 0.82 10.15 -6.36
C ASP A 71 0.51 8.67 -6.12
N PHE A 72 1.26 8.02 -5.23
CA PHE A 72 0.97 6.67 -4.77
C PHE A 72 -0.43 6.60 -4.14
N LYS A 73 -0.73 7.49 -3.19
CA LYS A 73 -2.02 7.55 -2.50
C LYS A 73 -3.17 7.79 -3.47
N LYS A 74 -3.01 8.71 -4.43
CA LYS A 74 -4.02 8.98 -5.47
C LYS A 74 -4.26 7.77 -6.38
N LYS A 75 -3.22 7.10 -6.84
CA LYS A 75 -3.33 5.99 -7.80
C LYS A 75 -3.82 4.70 -7.15
N PHE A 76 -3.35 4.40 -5.95
CA PHE A 76 -3.51 3.06 -5.37
C PHE A 76 -4.39 3.03 -4.12
N ILE A 77 -4.45 4.09 -3.30
CA ILE A 77 -5.21 4.07 -2.03
C ILE A 77 -6.61 4.68 -2.21
N ASN A 78 -6.70 5.86 -2.82
CA ASN A 78 -7.95 6.60 -2.98
C ASN A 78 -9.06 5.81 -3.72
N PRO A 79 -8.78 5.02 -4.76
CA PRO A 79 -9.81 4.22 -5.42
C PRO A 79 -10.53 3.22 -4.49
N TYR A 80 -9.86 2.76 -3.42
CA TYR A 80 -10.44 1.84 -2.43
C TYR A 80 -11.12 2.54 -1.26
N LYS A 81 -10.85 3.84 -1.07
CA LYS A 81 -11.63 4.68 -0.17
C LYS A 81 -12.99 4.99 -0.81
N LEU A 82 -12.99 5.35 -2.10
CA LEU A 82 -14.21 5.77 -2.83
C LEU A 82 -15.12 4.61 -3.24
N LYS A 83 -14.59 3.41 -3.56
CA LYS A 83 -15.39 2.23 -3.97
C LYS A 83 -16.34 1.67 -2.90
N GLN A 84 -16.43 2.27 -1.71
CA GLN A 84 -17.33 1.84 -0.63
C GLN A 84 -18.28 2.94 -0.14
N GLU A 85 -18.35 4.10 -0.80
CA GLU A 85 -19.37 5.14 -0.55
C GLU A 85 -20.60 5.03 -1.48
N ASN A 86 -20.75 3.92 -2.22
CA ASN A 86 -21.97 3.58 -2.95
C ASN A 86 -22.63 2.33 -2.36
#